data_AF-A0A8D8BH63-F1
#
_entry.id   AF-A0A8D8BH63-F1
#
_cell.length_a   1.000
_cell.length_b   1.000
_cell.length_c   1.000
_cell.angle_alpha   90.00
_cell.angle_beta   90.00
_cell.angle_gamma   90.00
#
_symmetry.space_group_name_H-M   'P 1'
#
loop_
_entity.id
_entity.type
_entity.pdbx_description
1 polymer ?
#
loop_
_entity_poly.entity_id
_entity_poly.type
_entity_poly.pdbx_seq_one_letter_code
_entity_poly.pdbx_strand_id
1 'polypeptide(L)'
;YLNFILVALIELPGYVILQMILDRIGRRITLCSSMLLCGLFCFLSEFVPAENHWTNLGMFLVSKLAITMSFCTLYIYTAEIFPTNLRQSLMAICSMFGRFGSMIAPQTPLLAKLWLPLPMVVFGTMGIASGLTILQFPETLNTQLPNTVEEAMSMNSEGNKDYRKVRTK
;
A
#
# COMPACT_ATOMS: atom_id res chain seq x y z
N TYR A 1 1.32 -13.98 23.16
CA TYR A 1 1.95 -14.90 22.18
C TYR A 1 1.01 -15.33 21.06
N LEU A 2 -0.23 -15.77 21.33
CA LEU A 2 -1.19 -16.17 20.29
C LEU A 2 -1.42 -15.11 19.20
N ASN A 3 -1.62 -13.84 19.57
CA ASN A 3 -1.80 -12.75 18.61
C ASN A 3 -0.61 -12.61 17.66
N PHE A 4 0.62 -12.78 18.15
CA PHE A 4 1.83 -12.70 17.33
C PHE A 4 1.92 -13.87 16.34
N ILE A 5 1.55 -15.08 16.78
CA ILE A 5 1.51 -16.27 15.91
C ILE A 5 0.46 -16.09 14.81
N LEU A 6 -0.74 -15.62 15.13
CA LEU A 6 -1.80 -15.34 14.14
C LEU A 6 -1.37 -14.28 13.13
N VAL A 7 -0.71 -13.24 13.62
CA VAL A 7 -0.14 -12.14 12.85
C VAL A 7 0.97 -12.60 11.91
N ALA A 8 1.77 -13.61 12.28
CA ALA A 8 2.76 -14.21 11.38
C ALA A 8 2.11 -15.21 10.40
N LEU A 9 1.15 -16.00 10.87
CA LEU A 9 0.46 -17.02 10.07
C LEU A 9 -0.33 -16.39 8.92
N ILE A 10 -0.93 -15.22 9.12
CA ILE A 10 -1.74 -14.52 8.10
C ILE A 10 -0.89 -13.94 6.94
N GLU A 11 0.42 -13.80 7.11
CA GLU A 11 1.30 -13.28 6.04
C GLU A 11 1.46 -14.30 4.91
N LEU A 12 1.57 -15.59 5.24
CA LEU A 12 1.70 -16.67 4.26
C LEU A 12 0.55 -16.72 3.24
N PRO A 13 -0.74 -16.79 3.65
CA PRO A 13 -1.84 -16.76 2.69
C PRO A 13 -1.94 -15.42 1.98
N GLY A 14 -1.53 -14.32 2.63
CA GLY A 14 -1.49 -12.99 2.00
C GLY A 14 -0.64 -12.97 0.73
N TYR A 15 0.54 -13.61 0.75
CA TYR A 15 1.40 -13.71 -0.44
C TYR A 15 0.80 -14.59 -1.55
N VAL A 16 0.19 -15.73 -1.20
CA VAL A 16 -0.44 -16.63 -2.17
C VAL A 16 -1.64 -15.96 -2.85
N ILE A 17 -2.50 -15.31 -2.05
CA ILE A 17 -3.66 -14.56 -2.55
C ILE A 17 -3.21 -13.41 -3.44
N LEU A 18 -2.15 -12.69 -3.05
CA LEU A 18 -1.59 -11.61 -3.86
C LEU A 18 -1.16 -12.11 -5.23
N GLN A 19 -0.41 -13.20 -5.29
CA GLN A 19 0.09 -13.72 -6.57
C GLN A 19 -1.07 -14.05 -7.52
N MET A 20 -2.13 -14.68 -7.02
CA MET A 20 -3.34 -14.95 -7.82
C MET A 20 -4.05 -13.67 -8.30
N ILE A 21 -4.09 -12.64 -7.46
CA ILE A 21 -4.76 -11.36 -7.76
C ILE A 21 -3.97 -10.55 -8.78
N LEU A 22 -2.64 -10.50 -8.65
CA LEU A 22 -1.77 -9.77 -9.56
C LEU A 22 -1.88 -10.29 -10.99
N ASP A 23 -2.02 -11.61 -11.15
CA ASP A 23 -2.17 -12.24 -12.46
C ASP A 23 -3.52 -11.94 -13.14
N ARG A 24 -4.57 -11.58 -12.38
CA ARG A 24 -5.93 -11.35 -12.92
C ARG A 24 -6.36 -9.89 -13.01
N ILE A 25 -6.09 -9.09 -11.99
CA ILE A 25 -6.69 -7.75 -11.78
C ILE A 25 -5.71 -6.62 -12.12
N GLY A 26 -4.42 -6.94 -12.19
CA GLY A 26 -3.36 -5.99 -12.50
C GLY A 26 -2.85 -5.22 -11.30
N ARG A 27 -1.63 -4.69 -11.44
CA ARG A 27 -0.79 -4.23 -10.31
C ARG A 27 -1.31 -2.96 -9.66
N ARG A 28 -1.78 -1.99 -10.46
CA ARG A 28 -2.25 -0.69 -9.95
C ARG A 28 -3.55 -0.82 -9.16
N ILE A 29 -4.55 -1.50 -9.71
CA ILE A 29 -5.85 -1.70 -9.04
C ILE A 29 -5.66 -2.49 -7.77
N THR A 30 -4.79 -3.52 -7.79
CA THR A 30 -4.42 -4.29 -6.60
C THR A 30 -3.82 -3.38 -5.53
N LEU A 31 -2.82 -2.56 -5.89
CA LEU A 31 -2.16 -1.64 -4.94
C LEU A 31 -3.13 -0.60 -4.35
N CYS A 32 -3.97 0.00 -5.18
CA CYS A 32 -4.94 1.00 -4.74
C CYS A 32 -6.01 0.38 -3.82
N SER A 33 -6.62 -0.72 -4.25
CA SER A 33 -7.68 -1.39 -3.50
C SER A 33 -7.17 -1.93 -2.15
N SER A 34 -5.98 -2.55 -2.12
CA SER A 34 -5.41 -3.06 -0.87
C SER A 34 -5.05 -1.94 0.11
N MET A 35 -4.55 -0.80 -0.37
CA MET A 35 -4.23 0.35 0.49
C MET A 35 -5.49 1.02 1.04
N LEU A 36 -6.53 1.17 0.22
CA LEU A 36 -7.83 1.69 0.65
C LEU A 36 -8.51 0.75 1.66
N LEU A 37 -8.50 -0.56 1.40
CA LEU A 37 -9.03 -1.55 2.34
C LEU A 37 -8.26 -1.51 3.66
N CYS A 38 -6.93 -1.47 3.63
CA CYS A 38 -6.11 -1.36 4.83
C CYS A 38 -6.48 -0.12 5.67
N GLY A 39 -6.56 1.05 5.03
CA GLY A 39 -6.92 2.30 5.71
C GLY A 39 -8.33 2.27 6.29
N LEU A 40 -9.29 1.70 5.55
CA LEU A 40 -10.68 1.56 5.98
C LEU A 40 -10.80 0.61 7.18
N PHE A 41 -10.20 -0.58 7.13
CA PHE A 41 -10.25 -1.53 8.24
C PHE A 41 -9.51 -1.03 9.48
N CYS A 42 -8.41 -0.29 9.30
CA CYS A 42 -7.71 0.36 10.42
C CYS A 42 -8.58 1.43 11.07
N PHE A 43 -9.30 2.23 10.28
CA PHE A 43 -10.25 3.22 10.80
C PHE A 43 -11.45 2.58 11.50
N LEU A 44 -12.03 1.53 10.89
CA LEU A 44 -13.16 0.80 11.48
C LEU A 44 -12.79 0.10 12.80
N SER A 45 -11.54 -0.38 12.91
CA SER A 45 -11.05 -1.03 14.13
C SER A 45 -11.08 -0.11 15.37
N GLU A 46 -11.03 1.21 15.16
CA GLU A 46 -11.11 2.20 16.25
C GLU A 46 -12.54 2.46 16.73
N PHE A 47 -13.53 2.30 15.84
CA PHE A 47 -14.94 2.46 16.18
C PHE A 47 -15.54 1.24 16.91
N VAL A 48 -14.82 0.12 16.94
CA VAL A 48 -15.29 -1.10 17.62
C VAL A 48 -15.01 -0.98 19.12
N PRO A 49 -16.04 -1.03 19.99
CA PRO A 49 -15.85 -1.00 21.43
C PRO A 49 -15.04 -2.20 21.92
N ALA A 50 -14.19 -1.96 22.92
CA ALA A 50 -13.18 -2.91 23.42
C ALA A 50 -13.72 -4.22 24.02
N GLU A 51 -15.05 -4.37 24.11
CA GLU A 51 -15.71 -5.54 24.70
C GLU A 51 -15.51 -6.82 23.86
N ASN A 52 -15.23 -6.71 22.56
CA ASN A 52 -15.03 -7.85 21.66
C ASN A 52 -13.59 -7.95 21.13
N HIS A 53 -12.69 -8.53 21.93
CA HIS A 53 -11.28 -8.73 21.56
C HIS A 53 -11.10 -9.46 20.21
N TRP A 54 -11.91 -10.48 19.95
CA TRP A 54 -11.86 -11.27 18.72
C TRP A 54 -12.22 -10.46 17.47
N THR A 55 -13.17 -9.53 17.57
CA THR A 55 -13.58 -8.68 16.45
C THR A 55 -12.50 -7.65 16.11
N ASN A 56 -11.92 -7.01 17.12
CA ASN A 56 -10.81 -6.07 16.93
C ASN A 56 -9.58 -6.78 16.36
N LEU A 57 -9.25 -7.97 16.87
CA LEU A 57 -8.17 -8.80 16.33
C LEU A 57 -8.44 -9.22 14.87
N GLY A 58 -9.68 -9.59 14.53
CA GLY A 58 -10.07 -9.91 13.16
C GLY A 58 -9.85 -8.75 12.19
N MET A 59 -10.31 -7.55 12.54
CA MET A 59 -10.11 -6.34 11.73
C MET A 59 -8.64 -5.96 11.60
N PHE A 60 -7.87 -6.11 12.68
CA PHE A 60 -6.42 -5.91 12.66
C PHE A 60 -5.72 -6.90 11.73
N LEU A 61 -6.09 -8.18 11.76
CA LEU A 61 -5.52 -9.22 10.89
C LEU A 61 -5.86 -8.97 9.41
N VAL A 62 -7.08 -8.53 9.11
CA VAL A 62 -7.47 -8.15 7.73
C VAL A 62 -6.66 -6.95 7.25
N SER A 63 -6.52 -5.92 8.09
CA SER A 63 -5.66 -4.76 7.79
C SER A 63 -4.21 -5.19 7.55
N LYS A 64 -3.70 -6.10 8.39
CA LYS A 64 -2.36 -6.64 8.27
C LYS A 64 -2.16 -7.42 6.96
N LEU A 65 -3.12 -8.24 6.56
CA LEU A 65 -3.06 -8.94 5.29
C LEU A 65 -3.06 -7.94 4.11
N ALA A 66 -3.93 -6.92 4.15
CA ALA A 66 -4.03 -5.90 3.12
C ALA A 66 -2.74 -5.07 2.97
N ILE A 67 -2.07 -4.69 4.07
CA ILE A 67 -0.80 -3.96 3.99
C ILE A 67 0.32 -4.83 3.43
N THR A 68 0.39 -6.12 3.80
CA THR A 68 1.37 -7.06 3.24
C THR A 68 1.21 -7.20 1.72
N MET A 69 -0.03 -7.32 1.25
CA MET A 69 -0.34 -7.35 -0.19
C MET A 69 0.08 -6.05 -0.88
N SER A 70 -0.22 -4.90 -0.25
CA SER A 70 0.14 -3.58 -0.77
C SER A 70 1.65 -3.43 -0.89
N PHE A 71 2.41 -3.82 0.14
CA PHE A 71 3.88 -3.70 0.16
C PHE A 71 4.54 -4.55 -0.94
N CYS A 72 4.09 -5.80 -1.11
CA CYS A 72 4.62 -6.64 -2.18
C CYS A 72 4.27 -6.13 -3.57
N THR A 73 3.03 -5.68 -3.78
CA THR A 73 2.63 -5.08 -5.06
C THR A 73 3.45 -3.83 -5.34
N LEU A 74 3.66 -2.97 -4.34
CA LEU A 74 4.46 -1.76 -4.46
C LEU A 74 5.91 -2.08 -4.82
N TYR A 75 6.50 -3.10 -4.21
CA TYR A 75 7.86 -3.55 -4.54
C TYR A 75 7.97 -4.03 -6.00
N ILE A 76 6.99 -4.83 -6.44
CA ILE A 76 6.88 -5.32 -7.82
C ILE A 76 6.62 -4.17 -8.82
N TYR A 77 5.82 -3.19 -8.42
CA TYR A 77 5.46 -2.04 -9.25
C TYR A 77 6.61 -1.04 -9.41
N THR A 78 7.28 -0.71 -8.31
CA THR A 78 8.51 0.13 -8.34
C THR A 78 9.60 -0.53 -9.18
N ALA A 79 9.69 -1.85 -9.11
CA ALA A 79 10.54 -2.65 -9.96
C ALA A 79 10.26 -2.48 -11.48
N GLU A 80 9.01 -2.36 -11.90
CA GLU A 80 8.66 -2.20 -13.32
C GLU A 80 8.86 -0.78 -13.85
N ILE A 81 8.61 0.22 -13.00
CA ILE A 81 8.69 1.62 -13.41
C ILE A 81 10.14 2.12 -13.40
N PHE A 82 10.94 1.63 -12.46
CA PHE A 82 12.29 2.13 -12.29
C PHE A 82 13.22 1.53 -13.34
N PRO A 83 13.94 2.36 -14.13
CA PRO A 83 14.86 1.87 -15.13
C PRO A 83 16.01 1.12 -14.48
N THR A 84 16.47 0.05 -15.12
CA THR A 84 17.48 -0.88 -14.57
C THR A 84 18.72 -0.16 -14.01
N ASN A 85 19.16 0.91 -14.67
CA ASN A 85 20.35 1.68 -14.28
C ASN A 85 20.18 2.49 -12.98
N LEU A 86 18.95 2.91 -12.63
CA LEU A 86 18.69 3.78 -11.48
C LEU A 86 17.83 3.12 -10.40
N ARG A 87 17.38 1.89 -10.64
CA ARG A 87 16.47 1.15 -9.75
C ARG A 87 16.96 1.07 -8.31
N GLN A 88 18.23 0.75 -8.12
CA GLN A 88 18.80 0.63 -6.77
C GLN A 88 18.82 1.98 -6.04
N SER A 89 19.17 3.07 -6.73
CA SER A 89 19.21 4.42 -6.16
C SER A 89 17.81 4.93 -5.82
N LEU A 90 16.84 4.75 -6.73
CA LEU A 90 15.44 5.15 -6.51
C LEU A 90 14.82 4.37 -5.35
N MET A 91 15.07 3.06 -5.28
CA MET A 91 14.58 2.21 -4.20
C MET A 91 15.23 2.56 -2.85
N ALA A 92 16.51 2.98 -2.85
CA ALA A 92 17.18 3.50 -1.66
C ALA A 92 16.54 4.81 -1.18
N ILE A 93 16.21 5.73 -2.09
CA ILE A 93 15.50 6.98 -1.76
C ILE A 93 14.12 6.68 -1.15
N CYS A 94 13.33 5.78 -1.76
CA CYS A 94 12.05 5.33 -1.19
C CYS A 94 12.22 4.74 0.22
N SER A 95 13.27 3.95 0.43
CA SER A 95 13.58 3.36 1.73
C SER A 95 13.94 4.42 2.78
N MET A 96 14.63 5.50 2.39
CA MET A 96 14.91 6.63 3.28
C MET A 96 13.60 7.30 3.78
N PHE A 97 12.63 7.52 2.90
CA PHE A 97 11.31 8.02 3.30
C PHE A 97 10.59 7.06 4.27
N GLY A 98 10.66 5.75 4.02
CA GLY A 98 10.14 4.73 4.95
C GLY A 98 10.79 4.80 6.33
N ARG A 99 12.10 5.08 6.41
CA ARG A 99 12.81 5.24 7.68
C ARG A 99 12.34 6.45 8.47
N PHE A 100 12.01 7.56 7.83
CA PHE A 100 11.38 8.69 8.52
C PHE A 100 10.06 8.28 9.19
N GLY A 101 9.23 7.49 8.50
CA GLY A 101 8.02 6.91 9.09
C GLY A 101 8.32 6.07 10.34
N SER A 102 9.34 5.20 10.28
CA SER A 102 9.76 4.39 11.43
C SER A 102 10.32 5.21 12.60
N MET A 103 10.93 6.36 12.34
CA MET A 103 11.43 7.28 13.36
C MET A 103 10.29 8.03 14.07
N ILE A 104 9.19 8.29 13.36
CA ILE A 104 7.98 8.94 13.92
C ILE A 104 7.10 7.93 14.66
N ALA A 105 7.06 6.66 14.23
CA ALA A 105 6.26 5.59 14.85
C ALA A 105 6.37 5.45 16.39
N PRO A 106 7.55 5.54 17.04
CA PRO A 106 7.61 5.47 18.50
C PRO A 106 7.01 6.69 19.22
N GLN A 107 6.65 7.77 18.52
CA GLN A 107 5.95 8.92 19.09
C GLN A 107 4.42 8.72 19.16
N THR A 108 3.89 7.72 18.46
CA THR A 108 2.47 7.35 18.45
C THR A 108 1.86 7.15 19.85
N PRO A 109 2.53 6.50 20.85
CA PRO A 109 1.98 6.36 22.20
C PRO A 109 1.88 7.68 22.96
N LEU A 110 2.70 8.70 22.62
CA LEU A 110 2.59 10.03 23.21
C LEU A 110 1.34 10.76 22.70
N LEU A 111 1.00 10.58 21.42
CA LEU A 111 -0.25 11.07 20.83
C LEU A 111 -1.49 10.38 21.42
N ALA A 112 -1.40 9.09 21.70
CA ALA A 112 -2.49 8.32 22.32
C ALA A 112 -2.86 8.84 23.73
N LYS A 113 -1.95 9.54 24.43
CA LYS A 113 -2.22 10.16 25.73
C LYS A 113 -3.13 11.39 25.63
N LEU A 114 -3.14 12.08 24.49
CA LEU A 114 -4.02 13.23 24.26
C LEU A 114 -5.41 12.75 23.82
N TRP A 115 -5.46 11.78 22.90
CA TRP A 115 -6.68 11.13 22.44
C TRP A 115 -6.37 9.68 22.05
N LEU A 116 -7.03 8.73 22.71
CA LEU A 116 -6.85 7.30 22.48
C LEU A 116 -7.00 6.90 20.98
N PRO A 117 -8.00 7.41 20.22
CA PRO A 117 -8.19 7.04 18.82
C PRO A 117 -7.29 7.78 17.83
N LEU A 118 -6.58 8.81 18.28
CA LEU A 118 -5.83 9.71 17.39
C LEU A 118 -4.84 8.97 16.47
N PRO A 119 -4.03 8.02 16.96
CA PRO A 119 -3.00 7.45 16.12
C PRO A 119 -3.58 6.52 15.04
N MET A 120 -4.61 5.75 15.35
CA MET A 120 -5.28 4.89 14.37
C MET A 120 -5.97 5.71 13.28
N VAL A 121 -6.61 6.83 13.63
CA VAL A 121 -7.21 7.75 12.66
C VAL A 121 -6.15 8.37 11.75
N VAL A 122 -4.98 8.75 12.29
CA VAL A 122 -3.86 9.28 11.48
C VAL A 122 -3.35 8.22 10.51
N PHE A 123 -3.10 6.99 10.94
CA PHE A 123 -2.66 5.92 10.04
C PHE A 123 -3.71 5.57 8.99
N GLY A 124 -4.98 5.48 9.36
CA GLY A 124 -6.09 5.19 8.44
C GLY A 124 -6.23 6.28 7.36
N THR A 125 -6.22 7.55 7.76
CA THR A 125 -6.33 8.68 6.81
C THR A 125 -5.12 8.79 5.89
N MET A 126 -3.90 8.57 6.40
CA MET A 126 -2.70 8.52 5.56
C MET A 126 -2.74 7.35 4.56
N GLY A 127 -3.22 6.18 4.99
CA GLY A 127 -3.41 5.02 4.10
C GLY A 127 -4.41 5.30 2.98
N ILE A 128 -5.55 5.92 3.31
CA ILE A 128 -6.57 6.32 2.32
C ILE A 128 -6.00 7.36 1.36
N ALA A 129 -5.33 8.40 1.86
CA ALA A 129 -4.70 9.43 1.03
C ALA A 129 -3.63 8.85 0.08
N SER A 130 -2.85 7.87 0.56
CA SER A 130 -1.89 7.13 -0.26
C SER A 130 -2.60 6.34 -1.36
N GLY A 131 -3.65 5.59 -1.02
CA GLY A 131 -4.48 4.85 -1.97
C GLY A 131 -5.07 5.73 -3.07
N LEU A 132 -5.54 6.93 -2.72
CA LEU A 132 -6.06 7.92 -3.68
C LEU A 132 -4.96 8.47 -4.59
N THR A 133 -3.78 8.75 -4.05
CA THR A 133 -2.64 9.23 -4.85
C THR A 133 -2.19 8.18 -5.87
N ILE A 134 -2.28 6.87 -5.54
CA ILE A 134 -1.98 5.77 -6.48
C ILE A 134 -2.87 5.81 -7.73
N LEU A 135 -4.07 6.41 -7.66
CA LEU A 135 -4.91 6.58 -8.84
C LEU A 135 -4.30 7.55 -9.86
N GLN A 136 -3.45 8.49 -9.45
CA GLN A 136 -2.79 9.40 -10.39
C GLN A 136 -1.66 8.73 -11.18
N PHE A 137 -1.17 7.57 -10.72
CA PHE A 137 -0.09 6.88 -11.41
C PHE A 137 -0.61 6.04 -12.61
N PRO A 138 0.17 5.96 -13.71
CA PRO A 138 -0.18 5.17 -14.89
C PRO A 138 -0.14 3.66 -14.60
N GLU A 139 -0.89 2.85 -15.35
CA GLU A 139 -0.81 1.39 -15.20
C GLU A 139 0.48 0.82 -15.81
N THR A 140 1.08 -0.17 -15.14
CA THR A 140 2.26 -0.93 -15.62
C THR A 140 1.91 -2.28 -16.22
N LEU A 141 0.62 -2.63 -16.31
CA LEU A 141 0.21 -3.90 -16.91
C LEU A 141 0.49 -3.84 -18.42
N ASN A 142 1.25 -4.81 -18.95
CA ASN A 142 1.62 -4.95 -20.38
C ASN A 142 2.63 -3.94 -20.97
N THR A 143 3.32 -3.13 -20.16
CA THR A 143 4.44 -2.31 -20.66
C THR A 143 5.77 -3.04 -20.59
N GLN A 144 6.56 -2.98 -21.68
CA GLN A 144 7.94 -3.49 -21.71
C GLN A 144 8.79 -2.71 -20.69
N LEU A 145 9.62 -3.42 -19.93
CA LEU A 145 10.51 -2.82 -18.94
C LEU A 145 11.39 -1.75 -19.61
N PRO A 146 11.32 -0.47 -19.16
CA PRO A 146 12.13 0.59 -19.74
C PRO A 146 13.60 0.34 -19.44
N ASN A 147 14.40 0.15 -20.49
CA ASN A 147 15.84 -0.01 -20.35
C ASN A 147 16.54 1.35 -20.20
N THR A 148 15.89 2.43 -20.65
CA THR A 148 16.41 3.80 -20.65
C THR A 148 15.49 4.78 -19.91
N VAL A 149 16.07 5.90 -19.45
CA VAL A 149 15.33 6.96 -18.72
C VAL A 149 14.32 7.65 -19.65
N GLU A 150 14.61 7.73 -20.95
CA GLU A 150 13.71 8.28 -21.96
C GLU A 150 12.46 7.41 -22.18
N GLU A 151 12.60 6.08 -22.13
CA GLU A 151 11.46 5.14 -22.16
C GLU A 151 10.60 5.22 -20.89
N ALA A 152 11.21 5.48 -19.72
CA ALA A 152 10.44 5.71 -18.50
C ALA A 152 9.65 7.04 -18.54
N MET A 153 10.19 8.08 -19.20
CA MET A 153 9.49 9.36 -19.39
C MET A 153 8.35 9.27 -20.40
N SER A 154 8.49 8.49 -21.48
CA SER A 154 7.42 8.32 -22.48
C SER A 154 6.20 7.57 -21.92
N MET A 155 6.39 6.58 -21.03
CA MET A 155 5.29 5.89 -20.34
C MET A 155 4.40 6.85 -19.52
N ASN A 156 4.97 7.88 -18.90
CA ASN A 156 4.20 8.90 -18.17
C ASN A 156 3.37 9.78 -19.13
N SER A 157 3.91 10.09 -20.31
CA SER A 157 3.23 10.87 -21.35
C SER A 157 2.09 10.10 -22.03
N GLU A 158 2.25 8.79 -22.28
CA GLU A 158 1.22 7.94 -22.87
C GLU A 158 0.09 7.60 -21.90
N GLY A 159 0.41 7.33 -20.62
CA GLY A 159 -0.60 7.16 -19.58
C GLY A 159 -1.52 8.38 -19.43
N ASN A 160 -0.99 9.59 -19.63
CA ASN A 160 -1.77 10.84 -19.62
C ASN A 160 -2.70 10.99 -20.85
N LYS A 161 -2.34 10.38 -22.00
CA LYS A 161 -3.18 10.38 -23.21
C LYS A 161 -4.35 9.40 -23.10
N ASP A 162 -4.14 8.23 -22.50
CA ASP A 162 -5.22 7.26 -22.28
C ASP A 162 -6.22 7.77 -21.22
N TYR A 163 -5.73 8.42 -20.16
CA TYR A 163 -6.58 9.10 -19.18
C TYR A 163 -7.48 10.19 -19.77
N ARG A 164 -6.98 10.95 -20.75
CA ARG A 164 -7.79 11.93 -21.48
C ARG A 164 -8.84 11.26 -22.38
N LYS A 165 -8.55 10.11 -22.99
CA LYS A 165 -9.52 9.39 -23.83
C LYS A 165 -10.69 8.82 -23.03
N VAL A 166 -10.47 8.35 -21.80
CA VAL A 166 -11.54 7.82 -20.94
C VAL A 166 -12.44 8.91 -20.37
N ARG A 167 -11.93 10.14 -20.17
CA ARG A 167 -12.75 11.28 -19.70
C ARG A 167 -13.56 11.98 -20.81
N THR A 168 -13.38 11.59 -22.08
CA THR A 168 -14.05 12.23 -23.23
C THR A 168 -15.08 11.31 -23.91
N LYS A 169 -15.54 10.26 -23.24
CA LYS A 169 -16.68 9.43 -23.67
C LYS A 169 -17.76 9.41 -22.60
#